data_AF-A0A916Q302-F1
#
_entry.id   AF-A0A916Q302-F1
#
_cell.length_a   1.000
_cell.length_b   1.000
_cell.length_c   1.000
_cell.angle_alpha   90.00
_cell.angle_beta   90.00
_cell.angle_gamma   90.00
#
_symmetry.space_group_name_H-M   'P 1'
#
loop_
_entity.id
_entity.type
_entity.pdbx_description
1 polymer ?
#
loop_
_entity_poly.entity_id
_entity_poly.type
_entity_poly.pdbx_seq_one_letter_code
_entity_poly.pdbx_strand_id
1 'polypeptide(L)'
;MSKTYYAILGVTPWASEIDIRRAYRDLSKLYHPDTTQLPKDEAVEIFRQINEAYAMLSNADRRSDYDRRIQFSRFQYTVNKTPKNLQTNDDDGLPSERPLSGGELFALMLIGATLVACLVLVVLVAWLRGDRLFPEAIAPISTFWLYFP
;
A
#
# COMPACT_ATOMS: atom_id res chain seq x y z
N MET A 1 -19.19 -11.95 23.98
CA MET A 1 -18.45 -11.92 22.70
C MET A 1 -17.77 -10.56 22.60
N SER A 2 -16.44 -10.50 22.68
CA SER A 2 -15.70 -9.26 22.47
C SER A 2 -15.90 -8.80 21.03
N LYS A 3 -16.61 -7.69 20.81
CA LYS A 3 -16.79 -7.11 19.47
C LYS A 3 -15.42 -6.67 18.97
N THR A 4 -14.96 -7.27 17.88
CA THR A 4 -13.74 -6.82 17.20
C THR A 4 -14.03 -5.51 16.46
N TYR A 5 -13.01 -4.68 16.23
CA TYR A 5 -13.18 -3.44 15.47
C TYR A 5 -13.71 -3.72 14.04
N TYR A 6 -13.31 -4.86 13.46
CA TYR A 6 -13.87 -5.38 12.22
C TYR A 6 -15.38 -5.66 12.30
N ALA A 7 -15.85 -6.27 13.39
CA ALA A 7 -17.27 -6.53 13.60
C ALA A 7 -18.08 -5.25 13.86
N ILE A 8 -17.48 -4.23 14.48
CA ILE A 8 -18.14 -2.92 14.70
C ILE A 8 -18.39 -2.22 13.36
N LEU A 9 -17.42 -2.25 12.44
CA LEU A 9 -17.56 -1.67 11.10
C LEU A 9 -18.29 -2.60 10.11
N GLY A 10 -18.58 -3.85 10.49
CA GLY A 10 -19.20 -4.84 9.60
C GLY A 10 -18.33 -5.28 8.43
N VAL A 11 -17.01 -5.16 8.57
CA VAL A 11 -16.02 -5.48 7.52
C VAL A 11 -15.23 -6.74 7.85
N THR A 12 -14.70 -7.40 6.83
CA THR A 12 -13.84 -8.57 7.03
C THR A 12 -12.42 -8.15 7.44
N PRO A 13 -11.64 -9.03 8.11
CA PRO A 13 -10.23 -8.76 8.42
C PRO A 13 -9.36 -8.55 7.18
N TRP A 14 -9.82 -9.03 6.01
CA TRP A 14 -9.16 -8.88 4.72
C TRP A 14 -9.61 -7.63 3.95
N ALA A 15 -10.49 -6.80 4.52
CA ALA A 15 -11.00 -5.61 3.87
C ALA A 15 -9.87 -4.61 3.58
N SER A 16 -9.95 -3.95 2.41
CA SER A 16 -9.01 -2.89 2.05
C SER A 16 -9.28 -1.62 2.87
N GLU A 17 -8.30 -0.71 2.90
CA GLU A 17 -8.49 0.58 3.57
C GLU A 17 -9.64 1.39 2.95
N ILE A 18 -9.87 1.22 1.65
CA ILE A 18 -10.97 1.86 0.92
C ILE A 18 -12.32 1.33 1.43
N ASP A 19 -12.42 0.02 1.66
CA ASP A 19 -13.64 -0.61 2.19
C ASP A 19 -13.92 -0.18 3.62
N ILE A 20 -12.88 -0.10 4.46
CA ILE A 20 -12.98 0.41 5.84
C ILE A 20 -13.49 1.85 5.84
N ARG A 21 -12.95 2.70 4.96
CA ARG A 21 -13.36 4.11 4.84
C ARG A 21 -14.79 4.25 4.30
N ARG A 22 -15.19 3.37 3.37
CA ARG A 22 -16.57 3.31 2.86
C ARG A 22 -17.54 2.91 3.96
N ALA A 23 -17.27 1.80 4.65
CA ALA A 23 -18.11 1.30 5.73
C ALA A 23 -18.27 2.34 6.85
N TYR A 24 -17.18 3.02 7.23
CA TYR A 24 -17.23 4.13 8.18
C TYR A 24 -18.19 5.23 7.73
N ARG A 25 -18.08 5.70 6.48
CA ARG A 25 -18.96 6.75 5.93
C ARG A 25 -20.44 6.35 5.95
N ASP A 26 -20.74 5.11 5.64
CA ASP A 26 -22.11 4.60 5.58
C ASP A 26 -22.70 4.46 7.00
N LEU A 27 -21.92 3.91 7.94
CA LEU A 27 -22.31 3.77 9.34
C LEU A 27 -22.43 5.13 10.06
N SER A 28 -21.52 6.07 9.81
CA SER A 28 -21.59 7.42 10.38
C SER A 28 -22.87 8.14 9.97
N LYS A 29 -23.36 7.95 8.75
CA LYS A 29 -24.64 8.53 8.30
C LYS A 29 -25.83 7.87 8.97
N LEU A 30 -25.76 6.55 9.18
CA LEU A 30 -26.84 5.77 9.79
C LEU A 30 -27.00 6.05 11.29
N TYR A 31 -25.88 6.15 12.02
CA TYR A 31 -25.84 6.32 13.47
C TYR A 31 -25.51 7.74 13.93
N HIS A 32 -25.68 8.75 13.06
CA HIS A 32 -25.46 10.13 13.45
C HIS A 32 -26.50 10.58 14.49
N PRO A 33 -26.11 11.18 15.64
CA PRO A 33 -27.02 11.49 16.75
C PRO A 33 -28.16 12.46 16.38
N ASP A 34 -28.03 13.21 15.28
CA ASP A 34 -29.08 14.10 14.78
C ASP A 34 -30.04 13.46 13.76
N THR A 35 -29.68 12.32 13.16
CA THR A 35 -30.44 11.74 12.03
C THR A 35 -31.13 10.42 12.40
N THR A 36 -30.69 9.75 13.46
CA THR A 36 -31.22 8.45 13.86
C THR A 36 -32.41 8.57 14.81
N GLN A 37 -33.36 7.64 14.73
CA GLN A 37 -34.50 7.54 15.67
C GLN A 37 -34.15 6.84 16.99
N LEU A 38 -32.89 6.39 17.15
CA LEU A 38 -32.42 5.78 18.39
C LEU A 38 -32.32 6.81 19.52
N PRO A 39 -32.42 6.38 20.78
CA PRO A 39 -32.16 7.26 21.92
C PRO A 39 -30.74 7.85 21.80
N LYS A 40 -30.62 9.16 22.07
CA LYS A 40 -29.37 9.92 21.88
C LYS A 40 -28.16 9.25 22.54
N ASP A 41 -28.34 8.71 23.73
CA ASP A 41 -27.26 8.08 24.49
C ASP A 41 -26.72 6.81 23.79
N GLU A 42 -27.60 6.00 23.19
CA GLU A 42 -27.20 4.81 22.43
C GLU A 42 -26.54 5.18 21.10
N ALA A 43 -27.09 6.19 20.40
CA ALA A 43 -26.51 6.67 19.15
C ALA A 43 -25.08 7.21 19.37
N VAL A 44 -24.86 7.98 20.44
CA VAL A 44 -23.54 8.50 20.83
C VAL A 44 -22.57 7.36 21.14
N GLU A 45 -23.00 6.34 21.87
CA GLU A 45 -22.16 5.20 22.23
C GLU A 45 -21.77 4.36 21.00
N ILE A 46 -22.73 4.08 20.11
CA ILE A 46 -22.45 3.36 18.84
C ILE A 46 -21.52 4.19 17.95
N PHE A 47 -21.77 5.49 17.82
CA PHE A 47 -20.93 6.39 17.03
C PHE A 47 -19.50 6.46 17.58
N ARG A 48 -19.35 6.50 18.91
CA ARG A 48 -18.04 6.42 19.57
C ARG A 48 -17.31 5.13 19.22
N GLN A 49 -17.99 3.98 19.27
CA GLN A 49 -17.40 2.68 18.91
C GLN A 49 -16.96 2.64 17.44
N ILE A 50 -17.76 3.20 16.53
CA ILE A 50 -17.43 3.29 15.10
C ILE A 50 -16.17 4.16 14.89
N ASN A 51 -16.09 5.31 15.56
CA ASN A 51 -14.92 6.19 15.50
C ASN A 51 -13.65 5.52 16.02
N GLU A 52 -13.73 4.82 17.15
CA GLU A 52 -12.60 4.12 17.73
C GLU A 52 -12.11 3.00 16.80
N ALA A 53 -13.04 2.22 16.25
CA ALA A 53 -12.75 1.16 15.28
C ALA A 53 -12.04 1.73 14.04
N TYR A 54 -12.54 2.83 13.48
CA TYR A 54 -11.93 3.50 12.35
C TYR A 54 -10.54 4.06 12.68
N ALA A 55 -10.36 4.67 13.86
CA ALA A 55 -9.07 5.23 14.27
C ALA A 55 -7.98 4.14 14.41
N MET A 56 -8.36 2.92 14.77
CA MET A 56 -7.45 1.78 14.88
C MET A 56 -7.18 1.10 13.54
N LEU A 57 -8.20 0.98 12.67
CA LEU A 57 -8.11 0.24 11.41
C LEU A 57 -7.70 1.09 10.19
N SER A 58 -7.82 2.42 10.27
CA SER A 58 -7.44 3.34 9.18
C SER A 58 -5.93 3.46 9.00
N ASN A 59 -5.14 3.30 10.06
CA ASN A 59 -3.69 3.37 10.00
C ASN A 59 -3.09 1.96 9.92
N ALA A 60 -2.24 1.72 8.93
CA ALA A 60 -1.63 0.41 8.67
C ALA A 60 -0.82 -0.12 9.87
N ASP A 61 -0.06 0.74 10.56
CA ASP A 61 0.74 0.35 11.73
C ASP A 61 -0.17 -0.09 12.87
N ARG A 62 -1.16 0.75 13.21
CA ARG A 62 -2.13 0.47 14.29
C ARG A 62 -2.96 -0.78 14.01
N ARG A 63 -3.34 -1.00 12.74
CA ARG A 63 -4.03 -2.21 12.29
C ARG A 63 -3.14 -3.44 12.45
N SER A 64 -1.87 -3.35 12.06
CA SER A 64 -0.93 -4.47 12.20
C SER A 64 -0.71 -4.86 13.66
N ASP A 65 -0.62 -3.88 14.56
CA ASP A 65 -0.48 -4.11 16.00
C ASP A 65 -1.75 -4.72 16.59
N TYR A 66 -2.93 -4.24 16.16
CA TYR A 66 -4.21 -4.81 16.54
C TYR A 66 -4.35 -6.26 16.08
N ASP A 67 -4.01 -6.55 14.83
CA ASP A 67 -4.07 -7.90 14.25
C ASP A 67 -3.10 -8.85 14.96
N ARG A 68 -1.88 -8.39 15.27
CA ARG A 68 -0.90 -9.14 16.07
C ARG A 68 -1.46 -9.48 17.46
N ARG A 69 -2.09 -8.52 18.13
CA ARG A 69 -2.72 -8.72 19.46
C ARG A 69 -3.88 -9.71 19.42
N ILE A 70 -4.73 -9.65 18.38
CA ILE A 70 -5.82 -10.61 18.21
C ILE A 70 -5.27 -12.01 17.92
N GLN A 71 -4.22 -12.11 17.10
CA GLN A 71 -3.60 -13.38 16.75
C GLN A 71 -2.91 -14.05 17.96
N PHE A 72 -2.26 -13.26 18.83
CA PHE A 72 -1.69 -13.76 20.09
C PHE A 72 -2.76 -14.31 21.03
N SER A 73 -3.92 -13.66 21.11
CA SER A 73 -5.06 -14.13 21.91
C SER A 73 -5.62 -15.47 21.39
N ARG A 74 -5.45 -15.77 20.09
CA ARG A 74 -5.86 -17.04 19.47
C ARG A 74 -4.83 -18.16 19.69
N PHE A 75 -3.55 -17.80 19.84
CA PHE A 75 -2.45 -18.75 20.05
C PHE A 75 -2.40 -19.31 21.49
N GLN A 76 -2.83 -18.55 22.49
CA GLN A 76 -2.81 -19.02 23.89
C GLN A 76 -3.83 -20.13 24.21
N TYR A 77 -4.70 -20.51 23.28
CA TYR A 77 -5.62 -21.64 23.46
C TYR A 77 -5.03 -22.99 23.00
N THR A 78 -3.99 -22.99 22.16
CA THR A 78 -3.36 -24.24 21.68
C THR A 78 -2.08 -24.60 22.43
N VAL A 79 -1.51 -23.68 23.22
CA VAL A 79 -0.23 -23.87 23.93
C VAL A 79 -0.36 -24.55 25.30
N ASN A 80 -1.57 -24.75 25.84
CA ASN A 80 -1.76 -25.48 27.11
C ASN A 80 -2.04 -26.98 26.96
N LYS A 81 -1.90 -27.54 25.75
CA LYS A 81 -1.73 -28.98 25.54
C LYS A 81 -0.49 -29.20 24.69
N THR A 82 0.66 -29.36 25.35
CA THR A 82 1.66 -30.42 25.15
C THR A 82 2.99 -29.97 25.78
N PRO A 83 3.51 -30.63 26.84
CA PRO A 83 4.90 -30.48 27.21
C PRO A 83 5.72 -31.46 26.35
N LYS A 84 6.46 -30.97 25.36
CA LYS A 84 7.57 -31.76 24.80
C LYS A 84 8.68 -30.87 24.23
N ASN A 85 9.69 -30.71 25.08
CA ASN A 85 11.13 -30.60 24.84
C ASN A 85 11.67 -29.67 23.73
N LEU A 86 12.55 -28.78 24.16
CA LEU A 86 13.33 -27.87 23.33
C LEU A 86 14.56 -28.61 22.78
N GLN A 87 14.85 -28.46 21.49
CA GLN A 87 16.16 -28.63 20.83
C GLN A 87 15.99 -28.04 19.42
N THR A 88 16.29 -26.75 19.22
CA THR A 88 17.56 -26.18 18.73
C THR A 88 18.01 -26.69 17.36
N ASN A 89 17.96 -25.73 16.42
CA ASN A 89 18.79 -25.55 15.23
C ASN A 89 18.65 -26.60 14.13
N ASP A 90 17.98 -26.22 13.04
CA ASP A 90 18.50 -26.40 11.69
C ASP A 90 17.89 -25.30 10.80
N ASP A 91 18.79 -24.53 10.19
CA ASP A 91 18.54 -23.55 9.15
C ASP A 91 18.02 -24.23 7.89
N ASP A 92 16.80 -23.90 7.46
CA ASP A 92 16.37 -24.04 6.07
C ASP A 92 15.81 -22.71 5.60
N GLY A 93 16.65 -21.99 4.85
CA GLY A 93 16.34 -20.69 4.29
C GLY A 93 15.21 -20.73 3.27
N LEU A 94 14.26 -19.83 3.46
CA LEU A 94 13.63 -19.10 2.37
C LEU A 94 13.54 -17.65 2.83
N PRO A 95 14.05 -16.65 2.08
CA PRO A 95 13.74 -15.27 2.37
C PRO A 95 12.22 -15.15 2.25
N SER A 96 11.54 -15.05 3.38
CA SER A 96 10.12 -14.72 3.40
C SER A 96 10.02 -13.29 2.88
N GLU A 97 9.85 -13.19 1.55
CA GLU A 97 9.57 -11.96 0.83
C GLU A 97 8.43 -11.28 1.56
N ARG A 98 8.77 -10.20 2.25
CA ARG A 98 7.80 -9.39 2.95
C ARG A 98 6.87 -8.85 1.86
N PRO A 99 5.55 -9.04 1.95
CA PRO A 99 4.64 -8.48 0.97
C PRO A 99 4.89 -6.97 0.92
N LEU A 100 5.13 -6.45 -0.29
CA LEU A 100 5.47 -5.04 -0.49
C LEU A 100 4.48 -4.15 0.27
N SER A 101 5.02 -3.30 1.13
CA SER A 101 4.29 -2.32 1.91
C SER A 101 3.56 -1.37 0.96
N GLY A 102 2.36 -0.91 1.34
CA GLY A 102 1.55 -0.01 0.49
C GLY A 102 2.29 1.27 0.07
N GLY A 103 3.27 1.71 0.87
CA GLY A 103 4.16 2.82 0.52
C GLY A 103 5.19 2.50 -0.57
N GLU A 104 5.67 1.26 -0.66
CA GLU A 104 6.58 0.80 -1.70
C GLU A 104 5.87 0.74 -3.06
N LEU A 105 4.61 0.30 -3.08
CA LEU A 105 3.79 0.31 -4.29
C LEU A 105 3.53 1.73 -4.80
N PHE A 106 3.28 2.68 -3.88
CA PHE A 106 3.11 4.10 -4.22
C PHE A 106 4.41 4.74 -4.72
N ALA A 107 5.54 4.41 -4.08
CA ALA A 107 6.86 4.86 -4.52
C ALA A 107 7.21 4.33 -5.92
N LEU A 108 6.93 3.04 -6.20
CA LEU A 108 7.12 2.45 -7.52
C LEU A 108 6.18 3.09 -8.57
N MET A 109 4.95 3.42 -8.19
CA MET A 109 4.01 4.15 -9.06
C MET A 109 4.53 5.56 -9.39
N LEU A 110 5.07 6.29 -8.39
CA LEU A 110 5.67 7.61 -8.59
C LEU A 110 6.94 7.56 -9.46
N ILE A 111 7.80 6.56 -9.25
CA ILE A 111 9.01 6.35 -10.07
C ILE A 111 8.61 5.99 -11.51
N GLY A 112 7.62 5.12 -11.70
CA GLY A 112 7.10 4.78 -13.02
C GLY A 112 6.49 6.00 -13.74
N ALA A 113 5.68 6.79 -13.04
CA ALA A 113 5.06 7.98 -13.61
C ALA A 113 6.10 9.05 -14.01
N THR A 114 7.12 9.25 -13.18
CA THR A 114 8.23 10.18 -13.48
C THR A 114 9.09 9.70 -14.64
N LEU A 115 9.39 8.40 -14.73
CA LEU A 115 10.09 7.83 -15.88
C LEU A 115 9.30 8.01 -17.18
N VAL A 116 8.01 7.72 -17.18
CA VAL A 116 7.14 7.89 -18.36
C VAL A 116 7.07 9.36 -18.76
N ALA A 117 6.90 10.26 -17.80
CA ALA A 117 6.89 11.70 -18.08
C ALA A 117 8.21 12.18 -18.70
N CYS A 118 9.35 11.68 -18.22
CA CYS A 118 10.66 12.00 -18.76
C CYS A 118 10.82 11.47 -20.20
N LEU A 119 10.38 10.24 -20.46
CA LEU A 119 10.44 9.60 -21.79
C LEU A 119 9.57 10.36 -22.80
N VAL A 120 8.35 10.72 -22.41
CA VAL A 120 7.44 11.55 -23.21
C VAL A 120 8.06 12.91 -23.49
N LEU A 121 8.72 13.54 -22.51
CA LEU A 121 9.39 14.82 -22.69
C LEU A 121 10.55 14.70 -23.69
N VAL A 122 11.36 13.64 -23.64
CA VAL A 122 12.44 13.40 -24.61
C VAL A 122 11.90 13.24 -26.03
N VAL A 123 10.85 12.43 -26.21
CA VAL A 123 10.20 12.25 -27.52
C VAL A 123 9.61 13.56 -28.00
N LEU A 124 8.91 14.30 -27.14
CA LEU A 124 8.36 15.62 -27.47
C LEU A 124 9.46 16.61 -27.88
N VAL A 125 10.57 16.66 -27.16
CA VAL A 125 11.72 17.53 -27.49
C VAL A 125 12.38 17.08 -28.80
N ALA A 126 12.47 15.79 -29.08
CA ALA A 126 12.98 15.28 -30.36
C ALA A 126 12.07 15.68 -31.53
N TRP A 127 10.75 15.56 -31.37
CA TRP A 127 9.75 16.00 -32.34
C TRP A 127 9.76 17.54 -32.53
N LEU A 128 9.94 18.30 -31.46
CA LEU A 128 10.02 19.77 -31.51
C LEU A 128 11.36 20.28 -32.05
N ARG A 129 12.45 19.53 -31.90
CA ARG A 129 13.77 19.92 -32.44
C ARG A 129 13.96 19.55 -33.90
N GLY A 130 13.22 18.57 -34.43
CA GLY A 130 13.29 18.16 -35.83
C GLY A 130 14.66 17.56 -36.19
N ASP A 131 14.68 16.28 -36.56
CA ASP A 131 15.82 15.54 -37.10
C ASP A 131 16.96 16.38 -37.69
N ARG A 132 17.99 16.68 -36.87
CA ARG A 132 19.31 17.16 -37.31
C ARG A 132 20.43 16.65 -36.42
N LEU A 133 20.39 15.36 -36.08
CA LEU A 133 21.52 14.65 -35.48
C LEU A 133 22.09 13.62 -36.46
N PHE A 134 22.35 14.07 -37.68
CA PHE A 134 23.39 13.48 -38.51
C PHE A 134 24.36 14.60 -38.88
N PRO A 135 25.53 14.73 -38.23
CA PRO A 135 26.68 15.23 -38.92
C PRO A 135 27.10 14.14 -39.94
N GLU A 136 26.45 14.12 -41.11
CA GLU A 136 27.12 13.64 -42.30
C GLU A 136 28.23 14.63 -42.63
N ALA A 137 29.42 14.34 -42.15
CA ALA A 137 30.65 14.83 -42.76
C ALA A 137 31.73 13.76 -42.56
N ILE A 138 31.47 12.58 -43.13
CA ILE A 138 32.57 11.73 -43.60
C ILE A 138 33.25 12.58 -44.67
N ALA A 139 34.35 13.25 -44.29
CA ALA A 139 35.23 13.87 -45.24
C ALA A 139 35.64 12.81 -46.26
N PRO A 140 35.43 13.01 -47.58
CA PRO A 140 35.94 12.07 -48.55
C PRO A 140 37.48 12.11 -48.48
N ILE A 141 38.08 10.96 -48.22
CA ILE A 141 39.54 10.71 -48.17
C ILE A 141 40.21 10.94 -49.55
N SER A 142 39.53 11.56 -50.51
CA SER A 142 39.99 11.70 -51.90
C SER A 142 40.75 13.00 -52.21
N THR A 143 41.00 13.90 -51.25
CA THR A 143 41.77 15.13 -51.52
C THR A 143 43.25 15.06 -51.12
N PHE A 144 43.73 13.95 -50.56
CA PHE A 144 45.14 13.81 -50.16
C PHE A 144 46.09 13.47 -51.33
N TRP A 145 45.58 13.20 -52.55
CA TRP A 145 46.40 12.78 -53.71
C TRP A 145 46.54 13.83 -54.82
N LEU A 146 46.16 15.10 -54.59
CA LEU A 146 46.18 16.15 -55.64
C LEU A 146 47.13 17.33 -55.36
N TYR A 147 48.00 17.23 -54.37
CA TYR A 147 49.06 18.22 -54.11
C TYR A 147 50.45 17.56 -54.08
N PHE A 148 50.83 16.95 -55.20
CA PHE A 148 52.21 16.55 -55.48
C PHE A 148 52.46 16.64 -56.99
N PRO A 149 53.07 17.74 -57.44
CA PRO A 149 54.24 17.62 -58.32
C PRO A 149 55.49 18.23 -57.70
#